data_AF-A0A2E4XKX1-F1
#
_entry.id   AF-A0A2E4XKX1-F1
#
_cell.length_a   1.000
_cell.length_b   1.000
_cell.length_c   1.000
_cell.angle_alpha   90.00
_cell.angle_beta   90.00
_cell.angle_gamma   90.00
#
_symmetry.space_group_name_H-M   'P 1'
#
loop_
_entity.id
_entity.type
_entity.pdbx_description
1 polymer ?
#
loop_
_entity_poly.entity_id
_entity_poly.type
_entity_poly.pdbx_seq_one_letter_code
_entity_poly.pdbx_strand_id
1 'polypeptide(L)' 'MYSDQHYQNEKNMMSKQERMNQERFEQLINILIIYKQENQTEDVYLSEKCINQAIKYYQTKMSPMLNNLNK' A
#
# COMPACT_ATOMS: atom_id res chain seq x y z
N MET A 1 -18.35 -11.90 10.06
CA MET A 1 -17.30 -10.90 9.82
C MET A 1 -16.08 -11.65 9.33
N TYR A 2 -15.43 -11.19 8.26
CA TYR A 2 -14.23 -11.84 7.75
C TYR A 2 -13.12 -11.69 8.79
N SER A 3 -12.57 -12.81 9.28
CA SER A 3 -11.56 -12.80 10.34
C SER A 3 -10.18 -13.05 9.77
N ASP A 4 -9.15 -12.65 10.52
CA ASP A 4 -7.75 -12.90 10.15
C ASP A 4 -7.49 -14.38 9.89
N GLN A 5 -8.13 -15.28 10.64
CA GLN A 5 -8.01 -16.72 10.41
C GLN A 5 -8.59 -17.15 9.06
N HIS A 6 -9.72 -16.59 8.63
CA HIS A 6 -10.29 -16.88 7.31
C HIS A 6 -9.35 -16.40 6.20
N TYR A 7 -8.79 -15.19 6.36
CA TYR A 7 -7.80 -14.66 5.43
C TYR A 7 -6.56 -15.56 5.30
N GLN A 8 -5.99 -16.00 6.42
CA GLN A 8 -4.80 -16.87 6.38
C GLN A 8 -5.12 -18.22 5.73
N ASN A 9 -6.30 -18.78 6.00
CA ASN A 9 -6.72 -20.03 5.38
C ASN A 9 -6.85 -19.88 3.85
N GLU A 10 -7.51 -18.82 3.37
CA GLU A 10 -7.66 -18.55 1.93
C GLU A 10 -6.30 -18.29 1.27
N LYS A 11 -5.45 -17.46 1.90
CA LYS A 11 -4.10 -17.17 1.41
C LYS A 11 -3.25 -18.43 1.29
N ASN A 12 -3.37 -19.37 2.22
CA ASN A 12 -2.65 -20.65 2.17
C ASN A 12 -3.14 -21.56 1.04
N MET A 13 -4.38 -21.40 0.59
CA MET A 13 -4.94 -22.16 -0.54
C MET A 13 -4.60 -21.55 -1.91
N MET A 14 -4.19 -20.28 -1.96
CA MET A 14 -3.78 -19.61 -3.20
C MET A 14 -2.48 -20.19 -3.76
N SER A 15 -2.31 -20.15 -5.08
CA SER A 15 -1.01 -20.38 -5.70
C SER A 15 0.02 -19.31 -5.29
N LYS A 16 1.30 -19.58 -5.50
CA LYS A 16 2.36 -18.58 -5.23
C LYS A 16 2.12 -17.26 -5.97
N GLN A 17 1.68 -17.33 -7.24
CA GLN A 17 1.44 -16.14 -8.05
C GLN A 17 0.27 -15.31 -7.53
N GLU A 18 -0.82 -15.96 -7.15
CA GLU A 18 -1.99 -15.29 -6.58
C GLU A 18 -1.66 -14.64 -5.24
N ARG A 19 -0.90 -15.32 -4.36
CA ARG A 19 -0.41 -14.71 -3.11
C ARG A 19 0.43 -13.46 -3.38
N MET A 20 1.35 -13.51 -4.34
CA MET A 20 2.17 -12.35 -4.69
C MET A 20 1.33 -11.18 -5.22
N ASN A 21 0.29 -11.48 -6.01
CA ASN A 21 -0.62 -10.44 -6.52
C ASN A 21 -1.44 -9.82 -5.38
N GLN A 22 -1.94 -10.64 -4.45
CA GLN A 22 -2.69 -10.21 -3.28
C GLN A 22 -1.83 -9.31 -2.38
N GLU A 23 -0.61 -9.72 -2.06
CA GLU A 23 0.32 -8.94 -1.23
C GLU A 23 0.68 -7.61 -1.88
N ARG A 24 0.90 -7.59 -3.20
CA ARG A 24 1.14 -6.34 -3.95
C ARG A 24 -0.07 -5.41 -3.87
N PHE A 25 -1.27 -5.95 -4.05
CA PHE A 25 -2.49 -5.15 -3.97
C PHE A 25 -2.67 -4.55 -2.57
N GLU A 26 -2.48 -5.33 -1.51
CA GLU A 26 -2.54 -4.86 -0.11
C GLU A 26 -1.51 -3.75 0.16
N GLN A 27 -0.28 -3.89 -0.35
CA GLN A 27 0.74 -2.83 -0.26
C GLN A 27 0.30 -1.54 -0.95
N LEU A 28 -0.33 -1.62 -2.12
CA LEU A 28 -0.85 -0.44 -2.82
C LEU A 28 -1.97 0.24 -2.03
N ILE A 29 -2.87 -0.54 -1.41
CA ILE A 29 -3.92 0.00 -0.54
C ILE A 29 -3.31 0.72 0.67
N ASN A 30 -2.30 0.14 1.32
CA ASN A 30 -1.62 0.76 2.45
C ASN A 30 -0.98 2.11 2.05
N ILE A 31 -0.33 2.18 0.89
CA ILE A 31 0.24 3.42 0.36
C ILE A 31 -0.85 4.48 0.12
N LEU A 32 -1.99 4.09 -0.45
CA LEU A 32 -3.13 5.00 -0.66
C LEU A 32 -3.73 5.51 0.66
N ILE A 33 -3.84 4.64 1.67
CA ILE A 33 -4.35 5.02 3.00
C ILE A 33 -3.44 6.07 3.63
N ILE A 34 -2.14 5.82 3.65
CA ILE A 34 -1.14 6.78 4.18
C ILE A 34 -1.24 8.10 3.42
N TYR A 35 -1.29 8.05 2.08
CA TYR A 35 -1.43 9.24 1.26
C TYR A 35 -2.69 10.06 1.59
N LYS A 36 -3.85 9.40 1.77
CA LYS A 36 -5.09 10.09 2.17
C LYS A 36 -5.01 10.66 3.58
N GLN A 37 -4.38 9.94 4.52
CA GLN A 37 -4.22 10.41 5.90
C GLN A 37 -3.38 11.69 5.97
N GLU A 38 -2.34 11.79 5.15
CA GLU A 38 -1.48 12.98 5.08
C GLU A 38 -2.06 14.10 4.20
N ASN A 39 -2.97 13.76 3.28
CA ASN A 39 -3.62 14.72 2.36
C ASN A 39 -5.14 14.69 2.56
N GLN A 40 -5.60 15.05 3.76
CA GLN A 40 -7.01 14.90 4.18
C GLN A 40 -8.02 15.61 3.25
N THR A 41 -7.60 16.71 2.62
CA THR A 41 -8.43 17.50 1.70
C THR A 41 -8.52 16.93 0.29
N GLU A 42 -7.66 15.97 -0.08
CA GLU A 42 -7.68 15.36 -1.41
C GLU A 42 -8.62 14.16 -1.47
N ASP A 43 -9.41 14.06 -2.53
CA ASP A 43 -10.18 12.86 -2.80
C ASP A 43 -9.27 11.77 -3.38
N VAL A 44 -9.12 10.67 -2.63
CA VAL A 44 -8.26 9.54 -2.99
C VAL A 44 -9.14 8.34 -3.32
N TYR A 45 -9.02 7.86 -4.57
CA TYR A 45 -9.78 6.74 -5.09
C TYR A 45 -8.86 5.56 -5.37
N LEU A 46 -9.42 4.35 -5.40
CA LEU A 46 -8.71 3.17 -5.90
C LEU A 46 -8.61 3.25 -7.42
N SER A 47 -7.64 4.03 -7.88
CA SER A 47 -7.36 4.27 -9.30
C SER A 47 -5.87 4.32 -9.54
N GLU A 48 -5.45 3.96 -10.75
CA GLU A 48 -4.04 4.02 -11.15
C GLU A 48 -3.47 5.44 -10.99
N LYS A 49 -4.27 6.47 -11.26
CA LYS A 49 -3.89 7.88 -11.07
C LYS A 49 -3.50 8.15 -9.61
N CYS A 50 -4.37 7.83 -8.66
CA CYS A 50 -4.11 8.07 -7.23
C CYS A 50 -2.96 7.20 -6.72
N ILE A 51 -2.83 5.96 -7.20
CA ILE A 51 -1.72 5.07 -6.84
C ILE A 51 -0.39 5.68 -7.27
N ASN A 52 -0.29 6.14 -8.52
CA ASN A 52 0.92 6.75 -9.05
C ASN A 52 1.28 8.06 -8.32
N GLN A 53 0.27 8.85 -7.92
CA GLN A 53 0.48 10.04 -7.10
C GLN A 53 1.01 9.68 -5.70
N ALA A 54 0.39 8.70 -5.03
CA ALA A 54 0.77 8.25 -3.71
C ALA A 54 2.19 7.65 -3.68
N ILE A 55 2.55 6.84 -4.67
CA ILE A 55 3.91 6.29 -4.80
C ILE A 55 4.94 7.42 -4.96
N LYS A 56 4.69 8.39 -5.85
CA LYS A 56 5.60 9.53 -6.06
C LYS A 56 5.75 10.38 -4.80
N TYR A 57 4.64 10.62 -4.11
CA TYR A 57 4.63 11.34 -2.84
C TYR A 57 5.49 10.63 -1.80
N TYR A 58 5.29 9.31 -1.64
CA TYR A 58 6.03 8.49 -0.68
C TYR A 58 7.52 8.45 -1.00
N GLN A 59 7.90 8.27 -2.26
CA GLN A 59 9.31 8.32 -2.71
C GLN A 59 9.96 9.67 -2.40
N THR A 60 9.23 10.77 -2.60
CA THR A 60 9.72 12.14 -2.37
C THR A 60 9.86 12.45 -0.88
N LYS A 61 9.01 11.89 -0.02
CA LYS A 61 9.04 12.09 1.44
C LYS A 61 10.00 11.16 2.17
N MET A 62 10.14 9.91 1.71
CA MET A 62 11.08 8.94 2.31
C MET A 62 12.53 9.11 1.84
N SER A 63 12.78 9.58 0.62
CA SER A 63 14.16 9.80 0.14
C SER A 63 14.97 10.75 1.04
N PRO A 64 14.43 11.89 1.52
CA PRO A 64 15.10 12.73 2.51
C PRO A 64 15.27 12.06 3.89
N MET A 65 14.27 11.27 4.33
CA MET A 65 14.27 10.64 5.65
C MET A 65 15.32 9.51 5.75
N LEU A 66 15.48 8.71 4.69
CA LEU A 66 16.53 7.69 4.58
C LEU A 66 17.93 8.30 4.47
N ASN A 67 18.07 9.45 3.79
CA ASN A 67 19.35 10.17 3.71
C ASN A 67 19.79 10.76 5.06
N ASN A 68 18.85 11.03 5.98
CA ASN A 68 19.13 11.53 7.32
C ASN A 68 19.43 10.42 8.34
N LEU A 69 19.15 9.15 8.02
CA LEU A 69 19.48 7.99 8.86
C LEU A 69 20.89 7.43 8.58
N ASN A 70 21.52 7.83 7.46
CA ASN A 70 22.86 7.44 7.05
C ASN A 70 23.93 8.51 7.37
N LYS A 71 23.63 9.46 8.25
CA LYS A 71 24.57 10.46 8.80
C LYS A 71 24.71 10.28 10.30
#